data_AF-A0A950DZR7-F1
#
_entry.id   AF-A0A950DZR7-F1
#
_cell.length_a   1.000
_cell.length_b   1.000
_cell.length_c   1.000
_cell.angle_alpha   90.00
_cell.angle_beta   90.00
_cell.angle_gamma   90.00
#
_symmetry.space_group_name_H-M   'P 1'
#
loop_
_entity.id
_entity.type
_entity.pdbx_description
1 polymer ?
#
loop_
_entity_poly.entity_id
_entity_poly.type
_entity_poly.pdbx_seq_one_letter_code
_entity_poly.pdbx_strand_id
1 'polypeptide(L)'
;MPLICCGLNGVDEATALVELAVVSDLYPFVEWGFLYSPDQQGTPGRYPSVARMRRAFKELPRYVRTALHVSGPGVGQLLDGESVVSGLVEQVRARSGRVQLNLRTVRANVDPEALRRFVLARPEVFFVTPYNDGNASVMQALAGVENHAIVFDSSTDRDVPPQSWPRAPNSMRCGYAGGLGVHNLEVELPRIYQAAGTAEFWIDLEGRLRDENDRFSMSLARRCLDIVNAHASERMEMPAPRPLRRRCEPIQLIDSGLMRDDDARELESVLRLLIQATRDVVDPAILDARRKAENLLLRKGMSTVRSEPSRPH
;
A
#
# COMPACT_ATOMS: atom_id res chain seq x y z
N MET A 1 -14.01 6.16 15.17
CA MET A 1 -14.60 6.19 13.79
C MET A 1 -13.98 5.09 12.94
N PRO A 2 -14.68 4.64 11.89
CA PRO A 2 -14.43 3.34 11.26
C PRO A 2 -13.49 3.43 10.04
N LEU A 3 -12.52 4.35 10.03
CA LEU A 3 -11.44 4.33 9.04
C LEU A 3 -10.58 3.09 9.31
N ILE A 4 -10.57 2.13 8.40
CA ILE A 4 -9.89 0.85 8.61
C ILE A 4 -8.45 0.84 8.07
N CYS A 5 -8.18 1.62 7.02
CA CYS A 5 -6.83 1.79 6.45
C CYS A 5 -6.72 2.99 5.49
N CYS A 6 -5.48 3.30 5.11
CA CYS A 6 -5.11 4.21 4.02
C CYS A 6 -4.32 3.42 2.96
N GLY A 7 -4.93 3.19 1.80
CA GLY A 7 -4.34 2.50 0.66
C GLY A 7 -3.44 3.43 -0.15
N LEU A 8 -2.17 3.04 -0.30
CA LEU A 8 -1.18 3.70 -1.15
C LEU A 8 -0.84 2.78 -2.31
N ASN A 9 -1.35 3.10 -3.49
CA ASN A 9 -1.40 2.18 -4.61
C ASN A 9 -0.35 2.44 -5.68
N GLY A 10 0.00 1.36 -6.36
CA GLY A 10 0.97 1.28 -7.44
C GLY A 10 2.40 1.44 -6.94
N VAL A 11 2.70 0.79 -5.83
CA VAL A 11 4.09 0.45 -5.50
C VAL A 11 4.73 -0.17 -6.75
N ASP A 12 5.86 0.38 -7.16
CA ASP A 12 6.50 0.04 -8.43
C ASP A 12 7.79 -0.77 -8.26
N GLU A 13 8.49 -0.98 -9.36
CA GLU A 13 9.75 -1.73 -9.41
C GLU A 13 10.86 -1.06 -8.58
N ALA A 14 10.86 0.27 -8.51
CA ALA A 14 11.92 1.08 -7.90
C ALA A 14 11.70 1.34 -6.39
N THR A 15 10.47 1.22 -5.90
CA THR A 15 10.15 1.45 -4.49
C THR A 15 10.93 0.49 -3.59
N ALA A 16 11.51 0.92 -2.47
CA ALA A 16 12.27 0.01 -1.61
C ALA A 16 11.35 -0.75 -0.63
N LEU A 17 11.39 -2.09 -0.60
CA LEU A 17 10.54 -2.89 0.32
C LEU A 17 10.79 -2.58 1.80
N VAL A 18 12.03 -2.26 2.14
CA VAL A 18 12.41 -1.85 3.50
C VAL A 18 11.70 -0.56 3.93
N GLU A 19 11.52 0.39 3.00
CA GLU A 19 10.81 1.64 3.29
C GLU A 19 9.33 1.38 3.58
N LEU A 20 8.71 0.45 2.85
CA LEU A 20 7.33 0.03 3.11
C LEU A 20 7.19 -0.51 4.55
N ALA A 21 8.14 -1.35 4.98
CA ALA A 21 8.14 -1.93 6.32
C ALA A 21 8.33 -0.89 7.43
N VAL A 22 9.22 0.08 7.23
CA VAL A 22 9.47 1.18 8.18
C VAL A 22 8.23 2.07 8.29
N VAL A 23 7.64 2.44 7.16
CA VAL A 23 6.45 3.31 7.13
C VAL A 23 5.23 2.59 7.71
N SER A 24 5.08 1.28 7.49
CA SER A 24 4.02 0.50 8.14
C SER A 24 4.15 0.39 9.65
N ASP A 25 5.35 0.54 10.22
CA ASP A 25 5.52 0.60 11.69
C ASP A 25 5.09 1.97 12.24
N LEU A 26 5.38 3.06 11.51
CA LEU A 26 4.97 4.42 11.86
C LEU A 26 3.46 4.64 11.69
N TYR A 27 2.86 4.07 10.64
CA TYR A 27 1.45 4.20 10.31
C TYR A 27 0.82 2.80 10.17
N PRO A 28 0.41 2.14 11.28
CA PRO A 28 -0.10 0.77 11.26
C PRO A 28 -1.38 0.56 10.42
N PHE A 29 -2.03 1.64 10.02
CA PHE A 29 -3.22 1.64 9.16
C PHE A 29 -2.89 1.74 7.66
N VAL A 30 -1.61 1.92 7.27
CA VAL A 30 -1.22 1.95 5.86
C VAL A 30 -1.38 0.58 5.22
N GLU A 31 -1.82 0.56 3.97
CA GLU A 31 -1.78 -0.61 3.10
C GLU A 31 -1.13 -0.27 1.77
N TRP A 32 -0.32 -1.20 1.25
CA TRP A 32 0.42 -1.02 -0.01
C TRP A 32 -0.25 -1.78 -1.16
N GLY A 33 -0.78 -1.04 -2.12
CA GLY A 33 -1.43 -1.61 -3.31
C GLY A 33 -0.43 -1.89 -4.42
N PHE A 34 -0.44 -3.12 -4.93
CA PHE A 34 0.32 -3.54 -6.10
C PHE A 34 -0.61 -3.70 -7.29
N LEU A 35 -0.31 -3.04 -8.41
CA LEU A 35 -1.12 -3.11 -9.62
C LEU A 35 -0.62 -4.24 -10.53
N TYR A 36 -1.52 -5.14 -10.89
CA TYR A 36 -1.29 -6.18 -11.86
C TYR A 36 -2.15 -5.96 -13.10
N SER A 37 -1.50 -5.97 -14.25
CA SER A 37 -2.12 -6.02 -15.57
C SER A 37 -1.21 -6.88 -16.45
N PRO A 38 -1.71 -7.94 -17.10
CA PRO A 38 -0.89 -8.80 -17.96
C PRO A 38 -0.08 -8.01 -18.99
N ASP A 39 -0.69 -6.98 -19.56
CA ASP A 39 -0.10 -6.15 -20.64
C ASP A 39 0.86 -5.06 -20.15
N GLN A 40 0.85 -4.73 -18.84
CA GLN A 40 1.62 -3.61 -18.29
C GLN A 40 2.61 -4.02 -17.20
N GLN A 41 2.53 -5.24 -16.66
CA GLN A 41 3.44 -5.68 -15.61
C GLN A 41 4.90 -5.60 -16.07
N GLY A 42 5.74 -4.96 -15.26
CA GLY A 42 7.16 -4.78 -15.56
C GLY A 42 7.49 -3.62 -16.49
N THR A 43 6.50 -2.83 -16.94
CA THR A 43 6.78 -1.55 -17.61
C THR A 43 7.15 -0.48 -16.56
N PRO A 44 7.93 0.55 -16.93
CA PRO A 44 8.15 1.71 -16.06
C PRO A 44 6.83 2.32 -15.57
N GLY A 45 6.80 2.81 -14.33
CA GLY A 45 5.61 3.39 -13.72
C GLY A 45 4.88 2.43 -12.78
N ARG A 46 3.55 2.44 -12.82
CA ARG A 46 2.69 1.92 -11.72
C ARG A 46 2.56 0.40 -11.62
N TYR A 47 2.99 -0.35 -12.64
CA TYR A 47 2.76 -1.78 -12.77
C TYR A 47 4.07 -2.56 -12.57
N PRO A 48 4.42 -2.95 -11.32
CA PRO A 48 5.62 -3.73 -11.05
C PRO A 48 5.59 -5.08 -11.77
N SER A 49 6.76 -5.69 -11.95
CA SER A 49 6.83 -7.05 -12.51
C SER A 49 6.17 -8.09 -11.58
N VAL A 50 5.74 -9.22 -12.15
CA VAL A 50 5.25 -10.36 -11.34
C VAL A 50 6.30 -10.84 -10.35
N ALA A 51 7.58 -10.85 -10.76
CA ALA A 51 8.69 -11.22 -9.90
C ALA A 51 8.79 -10.29 -8.69
N ARG A 52 8.64 -8.98 -8.91
CA ARG A 52 8.63 -7.95 -7.88
C ARG A 52 7.47 -8.13 -6.90
N MET A 53 6.25 -8.37 -7.38
CA MET A 53 5.08 -8.62 -6.53
C MET A 53 5.26 -9.88 -5.67
N ARG A 54 5.68 -11.00 -6.28
CA ARG A 54 5.95 -12.25 -5.55
C ARG A 54 7.00 -12.07 -4.47
N ARG A 55 8.07 -11.32 -4.79
CA ARG A 55 9.11 -10.96 -3.82
C ARG A 55 8.52 -10.15 -2.67
N ALA A 56 7.74 -9.11 -2.96
CA ALA A 56 7.12 -8.28 -1.94
C ALA A 56 6.22 -9.09 -0.99
N PHE A 57 5.33 -9.92 -1.53
CA PHE A 57 4.41 -10.71 -0.70
C PHE A 57 5.13 -11.78 0.13
N LYS A 58 6.26 -12.30 -0.36
CA LYS A 58 7.09 -13.27 0.35
C LYS A 58 7.96 -12.62 1.44
N GLU A 59 8.63 -11.51 1.13
CA GLU A 59 9.71 -10.94 1.96
C GLU A 59 9.21 -9.85 2.92
N LEU A 60 8.11 -9.16 2.63
CA LEU A 60 7.61 -8.12 3.54
C LEU A 60 7.17 -8.73 4.87
N PRO A 61 7.49 -8.10 6.02
CA PRO A 61 7.04 -8.57 7.33
C PRO A 61 5.52 -8.77 7.38
N ARG A 62 5.05 -9.74 8.17
CA ARG A 62 3.62 -10.11 8.25
C ARG A 62 2.69 -8.96 8.63
N TYR A 63 3.22 -7.96 9.34
CA TYR A 63 2.43 -6.79 9.74
C TYR A 63 2.24 -5.74 8.63
N VAL A 64 3.00 -5.82 7.55
CA VAL A 64 2.86 -4.91 6.41
C VAL A 64 1.62 -5.33 5.63
N ARG A 65 0.59 -4.49 5.64
CA ARG A 65 -0.65 -4.73 4.90
C ARG A 65 -0.42 -4.51 3.41
N THR A 66 -0.95 -5.40 2.59
CA THR A 66 -0.78 -5.38 1.14
C THR A 66 -2.11 -5.62 0.43
N ALA A 67 -2.32 -4.98 -0.70
CA ALA A 67 -3.44 -5.24 -1.59
C ALA A 67 -2.95 -5.53 -3.02
N LEU A 68 -3.77 -6.25 -3.79
CA LEU A 68 -3.56 -6.49 -5.21
C LEU A 68 -4.69 -5.85 -6.00
N HIS A 69 -4.34 -5.03 -6.99
CA HIS A 69 -5.29 -4.44 -7.93
C HIS A 69 -5.16 -5.14 -9.27
N VAL A 70 -6.13 -5.97 -9.61
CA VAL A 70 -6.17 -6.73 -10.86
C VAL A 70 -6.88 -5.88 -11.91
N SER A 71 -6.16 -5.47 -12.95
CA SER A 71 -6.63 -4.53 -13.97
C SER A 71 -6.67 -5.14 -15.36
N GLY A 72 -7.51 -4.56 -16.23
CA GLY A 72 -7.55 -4.90 -17.65
C GLY A 72 -7.93 -6.38 -17.88
N PRO A 73 -7.28 -7.07 -18.84
CA PRO A 73 -7.53 -8.49 -19.11
C PRO A 73 -7.24 -9.41 -17.92
N GLY A 74 -6.49 -8.95 -16.91
CA GLY A 74 -6.13 -9.73 -15.74
C GLY A 74 -7.34 -10.20 -14.93
N VAL A 75 -8.46 -9.46 -14.94
CA VAL A 75 -9.68 -9.89 -14.23
C VAL A 75 -10.30 -11.11 -14.92
N GLY A 76 -10.39 -11.10 -16.25
CA GLY A 76 -10.88 -12.26 -17.02
C GLY A 76 -9.97 -13.48 -16.82
N GLN A 77 -8.65 -13.27 -16.94
CA GLN A 77 -7.66 -14.33 -16.70
C GLN A 77 -7.78 -14.93 -15.29
N LEU A 78 -8.07 -14.11 -14.28
CA LEU A 78 -8.29 -14.61 -12.92
C LEU A 78 -9.55 -15.47 -12.82
N LEU A 79 -10.65 -15.07 -13.47
CA LEU A 79 -11.88 -15.86 -13.50
C LEU A 79 -11.69 -17.19 -14.26
N ASP A 80 -10.85 -17.19 -15.29
CA ASP A 80 -10.48 -18.37 -16.07
C ASP A 80 -9.47 -19.29 -15.35
N GLY A 81 -8.98 -18.88 -14.17
CA GLY A 81 -8.04 -19.67 -13.37
C GLY A 81 -6.59 -19.61 -13.85
N GLU A 82 -6.20 -18.56 -14.57
CA GLU A 82 -4.83 -18.36 -15.01
C GLU A 82 -3.87 -18.35 -13.81
N SER A 83 -2.78 -19.12 -13.94
CA SER A 83 -1.86 -19.47 -12.87
C SER A 83 -1.13 -18.30 -12.20
N VAL A 84 -0.72 -17.29 -12.98
CA VAL A 84 0.07 -16.16 -12.50
C VAL A 84 -0.78 -15.26 -11.61
N VAL A 85 -1.92 -14.79 -12.12
CA VAL A 85 -2.80 -13.91 -11.35
C VAL A 85 -3.45 -14.65 -10.17
N SER A 86 -3.83 -15.92 -10.35
CA SER A 86 -4.35 -16.75 -9.25
C SER A 86 -3.30 -16.93 -8.15
N GLY A 87 -2.03 -17.16 -8.51
CA GLY A 87 -0.94 -17.26 -7.55
C GLY A 87 -0.67 -15.96 -6.79
N LEU A 88 -0.84 -14.79 -7.43
CA LEU A 88 -0.74 -13.50 -6.75
C LEU A 88 -1.89 -13.29 -5.75
N VAL A 89 -3.12 -13.65 -6.13
CA VAL A 89 -4.30 -13.61 -5.23
C VAL A 89 -4.07 -14.48 -4.00
N GLU A 90 -3.57 -15.70 -4.18
CA GLU A 90 -3.25 -16.60 -3.06
C GLU A 90 -2.18 -16.02 -2.11
N GLN A 91 -1.17 -15.35 -2.66
CA GLN A 91 -0.13 -14.71 -1.85
C GLN A 91 -0.65 -13.53 -1.04
N VAL A 92 -1.55 -12.72 -1.62
CA VAL A 92 -2.20 -11.61 -0.89
C VAL A 92 -3.18 -12.14 0.16
N ARG A 93 -3.96 -13.18 -0.17
CA ARG A 93 -4.84 -13.88 0.77
C ARG A 93 -4.06 -14.44 1.97
N ALA A 94 -2.90 -15.05 1.74
CA ALA A 94 -2.04 -15.56 2.81
C ALA A 94 -1.50 -14.47 3.75
N ARG A 95 -1.63 -13.19 3.37
CA ARG A 95 -1.32 -12.00 4.17
C ARG A 95 -2.57 -11.29 4.70
N SER A 96 -3.75 -11.88 4.51
CA SER A 96 -5.06 -11.26 4.82
C SER A 96 -5.25 -9.91 4.12
N GLY A 97 -4.68 -9.76 2.92
CA GLY A 97 -4.79 -8.56 2.11
C GLY A 97 -6.04 -8.53 1.23
N ARG A 98 -6.30 -7.36 0.64
CA ARG A 98 -7.46 -7.13 -0.25
C ARG A 98 -7.12 -7.37 -1.72
N VAL A 99 -8.11 -7.82 -2.48
CA VAL A 99 -8.02 -7.94 -3.94
C VAL A 99 -9.06 -7.04 -4.60
N GLN A 100 -8.60 -5.99 -5.27
CA GLN A 100 -9.46 -5.09 -6.04
C GLN A 100 -9.51 -5.53 -7.50
N LEU A 101 -10.72 -5.73 -8.02
CA LEU A 101 -10.98 -6.07 -9.42
C LEU A 101 -11.37 -4.80 -10.16
N ASN A 102 -10.41 -4.23 -10.91
CA ASN A 102 -10.60 -2.99 -11.65
C ASN A 102 -11.35 -3.27 -12.97
N LEU A 103 -12.68 -3.22 -12.91
CA LEU A 103 -13.58 -3.43 -14.03
C LEU A 103 -13.75 -2.14 -14.86
N ARG A 104 -13.46 -2.20 -16.17
CA ARG A 104 -13.73 -1.09 -17.10
C ARG A 104 -15.16 -1.20 -17.65
N THR A 105 -15.94 -0.14 -17.45
CA THR A 105 -17.37 -0.01 -17.82
C THR A 105 -17.73 -0.28 -19.29
N VAL A 106 -16.80 -0.08 -20.22
CA VAL A 106 -17.07 -0.18 -21.68
C VAL A 106 -16.53 -1.48 -22.30
N ARG A 107 -15.74 -2.27 -21.55
CA ARG A 107 -15.05 -3.47 -22.07
C ARG A 107 -15.02 -4.66 -21.12
N ALA A 108 -15.63 -4.57 -19.93
CA ALA A 108 -15.68 -5.69 -19.01
C ALA A 108 -16.60 -6.77 -19.57
N ASN A 109 -16.03 -7.67 -20.37
CA ASN A 109 -16.56 -9.00 -20.69
C ASN A 109 -16.55 -9.90 -19.45
N VAL A 110 -16.90 -9.36 -18.28
CA VAL A 110 -17.00 -10.14 -17.05
C VAL A 110 -18.48 -10.41 -16.82
N ASP A 111 -18.86 -11.68 -16.96
CA ASP A 111 -20.17 -12.16 -16.58
C ASP A 111 -20.36 -11.94 -15.06
N PRO A 112 -21.33 -11.09 -14.64
CA PRO A 112 -21.57 -10.83 -13.22
C PRO A 112 -21.84 -12.09 -12.40
N GLU A 113 -22.48 -13.12 -12.99
CA GLU A 113 -22.78 -14.36 -12.27
C GLU A 113 -21.55 -15.27 -12.17
N ALA A 114 -20.67 -15.29 -13.18
CA ALA A 114 -19.37 -15.93 -13.08
C ALA A 114 -18.51 -15.28 -11.99
N LEU A 115 -18.48 -13.94 -11.94
CA LEU A 115 -17.80 -13.19 -10.89
C LEU A 115 -18.38 -13.50 -9.50
N ARG A 116 -19.72 -13.54 -9.38
CA ARG A 116 -20.40 -13.90 -8.13
C ARG A 116 -19.95 -15.27 -7.63
N ARG A 117 -20.02 -16.29 -8.48
CA ARG A 117 -19.57 -17.65 -8.16
C ARG A 117 -18.09 -17.68 -7.76
N PHE A 118 -17.26 -16.93 -8.47
CA PHE A 118 -15.83 -16.83 -8.16
C PHE A 118 -15.55 -16.25 -6.76
N VAL A 119 -16.25 -15.18 -6.38
CA VAL A 119 -16.13 -14.52 -5.08
C VAL A 119 -16.65 -15.42 -3.95
N LEU A 120 -17.83 -16.04 -4.14
CA LEU A 120 -18.41 -16.95 -3.15
C LEU A 120 -17.58 -18.21 -2.91
N ALA A 121 -16.85 -18.67 -3.92
CA ALA A 121 -15.94 -19.81 -3.79
C ALA A 121 -14.67 -19.51 -2.98
N ARG A 122 -14.46 -18.24 -2.58
CA ARG A 122 -13.26 -17.76 -1.86
C ARG A 122 -13.64 -16.85 -0.69
N PRO A 123 -14.42 -17.34 0.29
CA PRO A 123 -14.90 -16.53 1.42
C PRO A 123 -13.78 -15.91 2.26
N GLU A 124 -12.57 -16.47 2.21
CA GLU A 124 -11.39 -15.99 2.91
C GLU A 124 -10.63 -14.85 2.20
N VAL A 125 -11.00 -14.53 0.95
CA VAL A 125 -10.42 -13.42 0.20
C VAL A 125 -11.37 -12.23 0.26
N PHE A 126 -10.85 -11.06 0.62
CA PHE A 126 -11.63 -9.82 0.64
C PHE A 126 -11.56 -9.11 -0.71
N PHE A 127 -12.68 -9.10 -1.45
CA PHE A 127 -12.76 -8.53 -2.79
C PHE A 127 -13.34 -7.12 -2.80
N VAL A 128 -12.83 -6.29 -3.71
CA VAL A 128 -13.31 -4.93 -3.95
C VAL A 128 -13.64 -4.75 -5.43
N THR A 129 -14.78 -4.11 -5.73
CA THR A 129 -15.12 -3.69 -7.10
C THR A 129 -15.45 -2.20 -7.18
N PRO A 130 -15.17 -1.52 -8.30
CA PRO A 130 -15.55 -0.12 -8.49
C PRO A 130 -17.07 0.06 -8.54
N TYR A 131 -17.58 1.05 -7.81
CA TYR A 131 -18.98 1.46 -7.81
C TYR A 131 -19.21 2.59 -8.82
N ASN A 132 -19.89 2.29 -9.91
CA ASN A 132 -20.33 3.26 -10.91
C ASN A 132 -21.46 2.65 -11.77
N ASP A 133 -22.15 3.49 -12.54
CA ASP A 133 -23.30 3.08 -13.34
C ASP A 133 -22.98 2.00 -14.37
N GLY A 134 -21.78 2.05 -14.98
CA GLY A 134 -21.39 1.05 -15.96
C GLY A 134 -21.05 -0.33 -15.36
N ASN A 135 -20.99 -0.45 -14.03
CA ASN A 135 -20.82 -1.71 -13.29
C ASN A 135 -22.08 -2.08 -12.50
N ALA A 136 -23.24 -1.50 -12.78
CA ALA A 136 -24.48 -1.74 -12.03
C ALA A 136 -24.89 -3.22 -11.97
N SER A 137 -24.66 -4.00 -13.03
CA SER A 137 -24.97 -5.44 -13.04
C SER A 137 -24.08 -6.25 -12.09
N VAL A 138 -22.80 -5.89 -11.98
CA VAL A 138 -21.86 -6.47 -11.01
C VAL A 138 -22.26 -6.10 -9.59
N MET A 139 -22.65 -4.84 -9.38
CA MET A 139 -23.15 -4.35 -8.11
C MET A 139 -24.39 -5.13 -7.64
N GLN A 140 -25.32 -5.41 -8.56
CA GLN A 140 -26.50 -6.21 -8.27
C GLN A 140 -26.13 -7.66 -7.94
N ALA A 141 -25.23 -8.28 -8.71
CA ALA A 141 -24.83 -9.68 -8.52
C ALA A 141 -24.07 -9.91 -7.20
N LEU A 142 -23.30 -8.93 -6.74
CA LEU A 142 -22.50 -9.03 -5.51
C LEU A 142 -23.22 -8.46 -4.27
N ALA A 143 -24.46 -7.99 -4.41
CA ALA A 143 -25.24 -7.48 -3.29
C ALA A 143 -25.38 -8.53 -2.18
N GLY A 144 -25.03 -8.14 -0.95
CA GLY A 144 -25.12 -9.00 0.24
C GLY A 144 -24.01 -10.04 0.39
N VAL A 145 -22.97 -10.02 -0.46
CA VAL A 145 -21.80 -10.89 -0.30
C VAL A 145 -20.89 -10.36 0.82
N GLU A 146 -20.65 -11.17 1.85
CA GLU A 146 -19.97 -10.73 3.08
C GLU A 146 -18.50 -10.33 2.88
N ASN A 147 -17.78 -11.05 2.02
CA ASN A 147 -16.37 -10.81 1.71
C ASN A 147 -16.18 -9.83 0.55
N HIS A 148 -17.20 -9.02 0.23
CA HIS A 148 -17.17 -8.03 -0.84
C HIS A 148 -17.36 -6.60 -0.29
N ALA A 149 -16.65 -5.67 -0.92
CA ALA A 149 -16.75 -4.25 -0.67
C ALA A 149 -16.64 -3.47 -1.98
N ILE A 150 -16.90 -2.16 -1.89
CA ILE A 150 -16.94 -1.30 -3.06
C ILE A 150 -15.91 -0.20 -2.96
N VAL A 151 -15.47 0.35 -4.08
CA VAL A 151 -14.69 1.60 -4.10
C VAL A 151 -15.41 2.63 -4.94
N PHE A 152 -15.66 3.80 -4.36
CA PHE A 152 -16.09 4.98 -5.09
C PHE A 152 -14.84 5.61 -5.71
N ASP A 153 -14.76 5.61 -7.03
CA ASP A 153 -13.66 6.24 -7.75
C ASP A 153 -14.17 7.43 -8.56
N SER A 154 -13.84 8.64 -8.10
CA SER A 154 -14.20 9.87 -8.81
C SER A 154 -13.19 10.26 -9.89
N SER A 155 -12.22 9.41 -10.22
CA SER A 155 -11.15 9.69 -11.19
C SER A 155 -11.62 9.84 -12.64
N THR A 156 -12.92 9.73 -12.91
CA THR A 156 -13.43 9.52 -14.27
C THR A 156 -13.31 10.68 -15.24
N ASP A 157 -12.89 11.93 -14.90
CA ASP A 157 -12.76 12.92 -15.99
C ASP A 157 -11.91 14.20 -15.83
N ARG A 158 -11.23 14.50 -14.71
CA ARG A 158 -10.45 15.76 -14.66
C ARG A 158 -9.48 15.97 -13.51
N ASP A 159 -9.16 14.94 -12.72
CA ASP A 159 -8.26 15.12 -11.57
C ASP A 159 -8.80 16.13 -10.52
N VAL A 160 -10.13 16.36 -10.56
CA VAL A 160 -10.88 17.31 -9.71
C VAL A 160 -11.76 16.49 -8.75
N PRO A 161 -11.70 16.75 -7.43
CA PRO A 161 -12.58 16.11 -6.46
C PRO A 161 -14.05 16.36 -6.77
N PRO A 162 -14.96 15.41 -6.48
CA PRO A 162 -16.38 15.60 -6.74
C PRO A 162 -16.94 16.72 -5.86
N GLN A 163 -18.00 17.39 -6.32
CA GLN A 163 -18.72 18.39 -5.51
C GLN A 163 -19.34 17.79 -4.24
N SER A 164 -19.54 16.47 -4.21
CA SER A 164 -19.86 15.72 -2.99
C SER A 164 -19.41 14.27 -3.12
N TRP A 165 -18.99 13.66 -2.02
CA TRP A 165 -18.66 12.24 -1.98
C TRP A 165 -19.93 11.40 -1.86
N PRO A 166 -20.03 10.26 -2.58
CA PRO A 166 -21.16 9.35 -2.43
C PRO A 166 -21.30 8.85 -0.99
N ARG A 167 -22.54 8.77 -0.50
CA ARG A 167 -22.81 8.18 0.81
C ARG A 167 -22.52 6.69 0.78
N ALA A 168 -21.90 6.18 1.84
CA ALA A 168 -21.69 4.74 1.99
C ALA A 168 -23.05 4.01 2.04
N PRO A 169 -23.21 2.89 1.31
CA PRO A 169 -24.41 2.06 1.43
C PRO A 169 -24.46 1.45 2.84
N ASN A 170 -25.66 1.28 3.39
CA ASN A 170 -25.85 0.74 4.73
C ASN A 170 -25.16 -0.62 4.88
N SER A 171 -24.38 -0.78 5.96
CA SER A 171 -23.68 -2.02 6.34
C SER A 171 -22.65 -2.55 5.33
N MET A 172 -22.26 -1.78 4.32
CA MET A 172 -21.23 -2.17 3.35
C MET A 172 -19.94 -1.40 3.58
N ARG A 173 -18.81 -2.12 3.53
CA ARG A 173 -17.48 -1.49 3.53
C ARG A 173 -17.24 -0.76 2.21
N CYS A 174 -16.62 0.41 2.27
CA CYS A 174 -16.33 1.17 1.06
C CYS A 174 -14.97 1.89 1.05
N GLY A 175 -14.39 2.05 -0.13
CA GLY A 175 -13.23 2.89 -0.38
C GLY A 175 -13.61 4.22 -1.01
N TYR A 176 -12.84 5.26 -0.71
CA TYR A 176 -12.93 6.55 -1.38
C TYR A 176 -11.63 6.83 -2.13
N ALA A 177 -11.73 6.87 -3.46
CA ALA A 177 -10.63 7.05 -4.40
C ALA A 177 -10.92 8.21 -5.37
N GLY A 178 -9.86 8.66 -6.04
CA GLY A 178 -9.95 9.62 -7.15
C GLY A 178 -9.32 10.98 -6.81
N GLY A 179 -8.16 11.26 -7.40
CA GLY A 179 -7.49 12.56 -7.32
C GLY A 179 -6.99 12.99 -5.93
N LEU A 180 -7.07 12.12 -4.91
CA LEU A 180 -6.64 12.44 -3.54
C LEU A 180 -5.12 12.50 -3.44
N GLY A 181 -4.61 13.52 -2.73
CA GLY A 181 -3.19 13.68 -2.40
C GLY A 181 -2.93 14.86 -1.48
N VAL A 182 -1.65 15.19 -1.28
CA VAL A 182 -1.22 16.23 -0.30
C VAL A 182 -1.93 17.58 -0.48
N HIS A 183 -2.26 17.94 -1.71
CA HIS A 183 -2.88 19.23 -2.04
C HIS A 183 -4.35 19.38 -1.63
N ASN A 184 -5.07 18.29 -1.38
CA ASN A 184 -6.52 18.34 -1.11
C ASN A 184 -7.00 17.47 0.07
N LEU A 185 -6.17 16.57 0.62
CA LEU A 185 -6.59 15.65 1.68
C LEU A 185 -7.17 16.36 2.91
N GLU A 186 -6.60 17.48 3.36
CA GLU A 186 -7.12 18.21 4.53
C GLU A 186 -8.57 18.68 4.34
N VAL A 187 -8.94 19.02 3.10
CA VAL A 187 -10.30 19.47 2.75
C VAL A 187 -11.22 18.29 2.50
N GLU A 188 -10.73 17.26 1.81
CA GLU A 188 -11.57 16.13 1.38
C GLU A 188 -11.83 15.13 2.51
N LEU A 189 -10.89 14.90 3.43
CA LEU A 189 -11.06 13.94 4.52
C LEU A 189 -12.32 14.23 5.36
N PRO A 190 -12.57 15.45 5.87
CA PRO A 190 -13.82 15.76 6.58
C PRO A 190 -15.09 15.46 5.77
N ARG A 191 -15.07 15.73 4.46
CA ARG A 191 -16.20 15.48 3.56
C ARG A 191 -16.42 13.98 3.34
N ILE A 192 -15.33 13.21 3.23
CA ILE A 192 -15.36 11.74 3.15
C ILE A 192 -15.89 11.16 4.46
N TYR A 193 -15.40 11.61 5.62
CA TYR A 193 -15.91 11.19 6.93
C TYR A 193 -17.43 11.41 7.05
N GLN A 194 -17.92 12.56 6.58
CA GLN A 194 -19.35 12.86 6.56
C GLN A 194 -20.12 11.92 5.63
N ALA A 195 -19.57 11.61 4.44
CA ALA A 195 -20.21 10.71 3.48
C ALA A 195 -20.21 9.25 3.93
N ALA A 196 -19.13 8.79 4.57
CA ALA A 196 -18.99 7.45 5.12
C ALA A 196 -19.92 7.23 6.33
N GLY A 197 -20.17 8.27 7.12
CA GLY A 197 -21.00 8.19 8.32
C GLY A 197 -20.43 7.17 9.31
N THR A 198 -21.18 6.09 9.55
CA THR A 198 -20.79 5.00 10.47
C THR A 198 -20.23 3.76 9.75
N ALA A 199 -20.16 3.76 8.42
CA ALA A 199 -19.68 2.61 7.66
C ALA A 199 -18.16 2.47 7.77
N GLU A 200 -17.65 1.23 7.88
CA GLU A 200 -16.22 0.94 7.75
C GLU A 200 -15.70 1.32 6.37
N PHE A 201 -14.65 2.13 6.32
CA PHE A 201 -14.17 2.68 5.06
C PHE A 201 -12.66 2.86 5.01
N TRP A 202 -12.11 3.00 3.80
CA TRP A 202 -10.70 3.34 3.58
C TRP A 202 -10.54 4.51 2.62
N ILE A 203 -9.38 5.15 2.69
CA ILE A 203 -8.92 6.13 1.71
C ILE A 203 -8.01 5.43 0.71
N ASP A 204 -8.15 5.73 -0.57
CA ASP A 204 -7.41 5.08 -1.65
C ASP A 204 -6.67 6.12 -2.50
N LEU A 205 -5.34 6.09 -2.47
CA LEU A 205 -4.47 7.06 -3.15
C LEU A 205 -3.58 6.37 -4.17
N GLU A 206 -3.51 6.91 -5.40
CA GLU A 206 -2.65 6.36 -6.46
C GLU A 206 -1.95 7.46 -7.26
N GLY A 207 -2.70 8.19 -8.10
CA GLY A 207 -2.11 9.07 -9.12
C GLY A 207 -1.32 10.26 -8.56
N ARG A 208 -1.72 10.79 -7.40
CA ARG A 208 -1.02 11.92 -6.75
C ARG A 208 0.14 11.49 -5.85
N LEU A 209 0.51 10.21 -5.86
CA LEU A 209 1.70 9.68 -5.19
C LEU A 209 2.88 9.54 -6.15
N ARG A 210 2.83 10.20 -7.31
CA ARG A 210 3.82 10.06 -8.39
C ARG A 210 4.74 11.27 -8.49
N ASP A 211 6.00 11.03 -8.83
CA ASP A 211 6.91 12.06 -9.29
C ASP A 211 6.67 12.41 -10.77
N GLU A 212 7.46 13.33 -11.31
CA GLU A 212 7.36 13.75 -12.72
C GLU A 212 7.64 12.64 -13.75
N ASN A 213 8.16 11.49 -13.32
CA ASN A 213 8.48 10.33 -14.16
C ASN A 213 7.53 9.14 -13.91
N ASP A 214 6.37 9.38 -13.29
CA ASP A 214 5.38 8.36 -12.89
C ASP A 214 5.93 7.30 -11.91
N ARG A 215 7.00 7.61 -11.18
CA ARG A 215 7.53 6.73 -10.12
C ARG A 215 6.83 7.00 -8.81
N PHE A 216 6.65 5.96 -8.01
CA PHE A 216 6.08 6.04 -6.68
C PHE A 216 6.97 6.89 -5.77
N SER A 217 6.40 7.95 -5.20
CA SER A 217 7.11 8.89 -4.33
C SER A 217 6.81 8.58 -2.87
N MET A 218 7.80 8.01 -2.17
CA MET A 218 7.69 7.78 -0.73
C MET A 218 7.54 9.08 0.07
N SER A 219 8.11 10.19 -0.39
CA SER A 219 7.95 11.48 0.26
C SER A 219 6.51 11.98 0.19
N LEU A 220 5.85 11.86 -0.98
CA LEU A 220 4.43 12.22 -1.11
C LEU A 220 3.53 11.29 -0.29
N ALA A 221 3.78 9.98 -0.35
CA ALA A 221 3.09 8.98 0.45
C ALA A 221 3.11 9.30 1.95
N ARG A 222 4.28 9.60 2.52
CA ARG A 222 4.42 9.95 3.94
C ARG A 222 3.66 11.23 4.31
N ARG A 223 3.74 12.27 3.47
CA ARG A 223 2.98 13.51 3.69
C ARG A 223 1.47 13.27 3.68
N CYS A 224 0.96 12.42 2.79
CA CYS A 224 -0.44 12.00 2.80
C CYS A 224 -0.79 11.26 4.09
N LEU A 225 0.06 10.34 4.55
CA LEU A 225 -0.14 9.61 5.80
C LEU A 225 -0.13 10.51 7.04
N ASP A 226 0.71 11.53 7.08
CA ASP A 226 0.71 12.52 8.16
C ASP A 226 -0.63 13.25 8.26
N ILE A 227 -1.17 13.70 7.13
CA ILE A 227 -2.49 14.36 7.07
C ILE A 227 -3.59 13.39 7.52
N VAL A 228 -3.60 12.16 6.98
CA VAL A 228 -4.60 11.14 7.37
C VAL A 228 -4.48 10.81 8.86
N ASN A 229 -3.27 10.67 9.38
CA ASN A 229 -3.01 10.36 10.79
C ASN A 229 -3.48 11.48 11.73
N ALA A 230 -3.28 12.75 11.35
CA ALA A 230 -3.77 13.90 12.12
C ALA A 230 -5.31 13.85 12.25
N HIS A 231 -6.02 13.63 11.13
CA HIS A 231 -7.47 13.51 11.16
C HIS A 231 -8.00 12.24 11.84
N ALA A 232 -7.26 11.14 11.74
CA ALA A 232 -7.60 9.86 12.37
C ALA A 232 -7.40 9.90 13.88
N SER A 233 -6.30 10.48 14.37
CA SER A 233 -5.93 10.51 15.79
C SER A 233 -6.91 11.33 16.64
N GLU A 234 -7.58 12.32 16.05
CA GLU A 234 -8.66 13.06 16.70
C GLU A 234 -9.94 12.22 16.89
N ARG A 235 -10.04 11.05 16.23
CA ARG A 235 -11.32 10.34 16.00
C ARG A 235 -11.26 8.81 16.12
N MET A 236 -10.08 8.22 16.33
CA MET A 236 -9.84 6.77 16.46
C MET A 236 -9.26 6.43 17.83
N GLU A 237 -9.79 5.37 18.46
CA GLU A 237 -8.96 4.52 19.31
C GLU A 237 -8.01 3.77 18.38
N MET A 238 -6.87 4.39 18.10
CA MET A 238 -5.80 3.70 17.40
C MET A 238 -5.44 2.48 18.25
N PRO A 239 -5.27 1.27 17.67
CA PRO A 239 -4.64 0.18 18.41
C PRO A 239 -3.38 0.78 19.01
N ALA A 240 -3.23 0.61 20.32
CA ALA A 240 -2.17 1.28 21.05
C ALA A 240 -0.90 1.15 20.21
N PRO A 241 -0.17 2.25 19.97
CA PRO A 241 1.25 2.18 19.69
C PRO A 241 1.79 0.86 20.20
N ARG A 242 2.26 -0.04 19.32
CA ARG A 242 2.92 -1.26 19.83
C ARG A 242 3.86 -0.77 20.92
N PRO A 243 3.72 -1.27 22.17
CA PRO A 243 4.11 -0.55 23.38
C PRO A 243 5.49 0.06 23.19
N LEU A 244 5.68 1.31 23.64
CA LEU A 244 6.85 2.16 23.39
C LEU A 244 8.22 1.48 23.53
N ARG A 245 8.31 0.34 24.22
CA ARG A 245 9.46 -0.58 24.12
C ARG A 245 9.86 -0.88 22.65
N ARG A 246 8.93 -0.94 21.71
CA ARG A 246 9.19 -1.21 20.28
C ARG A 246 9.31 0.02 19.38
N ARG A 247 9.09 1.24 19.90
CA ARG A 247 9.08 2.49 19.10
C ARG A 247 10.45 3.18 18.97
N CYS A 248 11.49 2.62 19.57
CA CYS A 248 12.89 3.04 19.40
C CYS A 248 13.83 1.82 19.29
N GLU A 249 13.33 0.68 18.85
CA GLU A 249 13.98 -0.62 19.02
C GLU A 249 14.51 -1.25 17.71
N PRO A 250 15.03 -0.46 16.77
CA PRO A 250 16.29 -0.86 16.17
C PRO A 250 17.42 -0.37 17.07
N ILE A 251 17.35 0.90 17.51
CA ILE A 251 18.43 1.62 18.18
C ILE A 251 18.66 1.19 19.64
N GLN A 252 17.60 0.88 20.41
CA GLN A 252 17.71 0.46 21.81
C GLN A 252 17.89 -1.06 22.00
N LEU A 253 17.42 -1.89 21.06
CA LEU A 253 17.67 -3.33 21.02
C LEU A 253 19.17 -3.62 20.76
N ILE A 254 19.81 -2.76 19.96
CA ILE A 254 21.25 -2.72 19.67
C ILE A 254 22.12 -2.59 20.93
N ASP A 255 21.70 -1.79 21.92
CA ASP A 255 22.45 -1.56 23.17
C ASP A 255 22.18 -2.63 24.26
N SER A 256 21.08 -3.37 24.15
CA SER A 256 20.63 -4.33 25.19
C SER A 256 21.29 -5.71 25.15
N GLY A 257 22.04 -6.04 24.09
CA GLY A 257 22.68 -7.36 23.93
C GLY A 257 21.73 -8.54 23.68
N LEU A 258 20.44 -8.29 23.44
CA LEU A 258 19.39 -9.32 23.31
C LEU A 258 19.09 -9.77 21.87
N MET A 259 19.84 -9.30 20.86
CA MET A 259 19.67 -9.77 19.48
C MET A 259 20.39 -11.09 19.28
N ARG A 260 19.71 -12.07 18.69
CA ARG A 260 20.36 -13.30 18.20
C ARG A 260 21.19 -12.95 16.96
N ASP A 261 22.24 -13.71 16.68
CA ASP A 261 23.18 -13.42 15.57
C ASP A 261 22.50 -13.30 14.20
N ASP A 262 21.41 -14.04 13.98
CA ASP A 262 20.61 -13.97 12.75
C ASP A 262 19.88 -12.63 12.63
N ASP A 263 19.29 -12.15 13.74
CA ASP A 263 18.57 -10.87 13.79
C ASP A 263 19.56 -9.68 13.59
N ALA A 264 20.81 -9.82 14.06
CA ALA A 264 21.86 -8.83 13.88
C ALA A 264 22.34 -8.73 12.43
N ARG A 265 22.47 -9.86 11.72
CA ARG A 265 22.86 -9.89 10.30
C ARG A 265 21.79 -9.34 9.37
N GLU A 266 20.53 -9.62 9.68
CA GLU A 266 19.38 -9.07 8.95
C GLU A 266 19.28 -7.55 9.13
N LEU A 267 19.46 -7.07 10.36
CA LEU A 267 19.51 -5.65 10.67
C LEU A 267 20.69 -4.94 9.97
N GLU A 268 21.89 -5.52 9.98
CA GLU A 268 23.05 -4.97 9.26
C GLU A 268 22.73 -4.80 7.77
N SER A 269 22.14 -5.82 7.17
CA SER A 269 21.76 -5.82 5.76
C SER A 269 20.76 -4.70 5.46
N VAL A 270 19.74 -4.55 6.32
CA VAL A 270 18.74 -3.48 6.25
C VAL A 270 19.38 -2.09 6.39
N LEU A 271 20.29 -1.88 7.34
CA LEU A 271 20.97 -0.60 7.54
C LEU A 271 21.88 -0.25 6.37
N ARG A 272 22.64 -1.22 5.84
CA ARG A 272 23.49 -1.03 4.64
C ARG A 272 22.65 -0.69 3.41
N LEU A 273 21.53 -1.38 3.21
CA LEU A 273 20.58 -1.11 2.13
C LEU A 273 19.97 0.29 2.26
N LEU A 274 19.58 0.71 3.47
CA LEU A 274 19.06 2.05 3.73
C LEU A 274 20.10 3.12 3.41
N ILE A 275 21.35 2.95 3.85
CA ILE A 275 22.44 3.88 3.56
C ILE A 275 22.70 3.98 2.06
N GLN A 276 22.71 2.83 1.37
CA GLN A 276 22.92 2.78 -0.08
C GLN A 276 21.77 3.45 -0.85
N ALA A 277 20.53 3.12 -0.50
CA ALA A 277 19.33 3.65 -1.16
C ALA A 277 19.15 5.16 -0.95
N THR A 278 19.65 5.68 0.18
CA THR A 278 19.52 7.10 0.55
C THR A 278 20.77 7.93 0.26
N ARG A 279 21.78 7.37 -0.43
CA ARG A 279 23.10 8.01 -0.63
C ARG A 279 23.00 9.37 -1.32
N ASP A 280 22.17 9.49 -2.34
CA ASP A 280 22.07 10.69 -3.18
C ASP A 280 20.86 11.57 -2.84
N VAL A 281 20.14 11.23 -1.76
CA VAL A 281 18.95 11.96 -1.33
C VAL A 281 19.33 13.13 -0.43
N VAL A 282 18.87 14.33 -0.80
CA VAL A 282 19.19 15.60 -0.11
C VAL A 282 18.10 16.08 0.87
N ASP A 283 17.06 15.26 1.07
CA ASP A 283 16.00 15.56 2.05
C ASP A 283 16.55 15.53 3.48
N PRO A 284 16.37 16.60 4.29
CA PRO A 284 16.92 16.68 5.65
C PRO A 284 16.50 15.55 6.59
N ALA A 285 15.28 15.04 6.48
CA ALA A 285 14.80 13.94 7.32
C ALA A 285 15.42 12.60 6.90
N ILE A 286 15.68 12.41 5.60
CA ILE A 286 16.37 11.23 5.07
C ILE A 286 17.86 11.27 5.42
N LEU A 287 18.47 12.45 5.38
CA LEU A 287 19.85 12.66 5.83
C LEU A 287 20.04 12.32 7.32
N ASP A 288 19.09 12.72 8.17
CA ASP A 288 19.10 12.37 9.60
C ASP A 288 18.94 10.86 9.82
N ALA A 289 18.00 10.21 9.11
CA ALA A 289 17.82 8.76 9.17
C ALA A 289 19.06 7.99 8.69
N ARG A 290 19.69 8.43 7.58
CA ARG A 290 20.93 7.85 7.07
C ARG A 290 22.08 7.99 8.06
N ARG A 291 22.25 9.18 8.64
CA ARG A 291 23.30 9.44 9.65
C ARG A 291 23.10 8.57 10.89
N LYS A 292 21.86 8.35 11.32
CA LYS A 292 21.55 7.41 12.41
C LYS A 292 21.94 5.98 12.03
N ALA A 293 21.63 5.52 10.83
CA ALA A 293 22.01 4.19 10.36
C ALA A 293 23.54 4.00 10.27
N GLU A 294 24.27 4.98 9.73
CA GLU A 294 25.75 4.97 9.64
C GLU A 294 26.38 4.85 11.04
N ASN A 295 25.90 5.66 11.99
CA ASN A 295 26.37 5.64 13.37
C ASN A 295 26.12 4.29 14.06
N LEU A 296 25.03 3.60 13.73
CA LEU A 296 24.72 2.29 14.29
C LEU A 296 25.64 1.19 13.78
N LEU A 297 25.96 1.19 12.47
CA LEU A 297 26.94 0.25 11.90
C LEU A 297 28.33 0.45 12.49
N LEU A 298 28.73 1.70 12.76
CA LEU A 298 30.01 2.04 13.39
C LEU A 298 30.07 1.56 14.85
N ARG A 299 29.02 1.80 15.65
CA ARG A 299 28.98 1.44 17.09
C ARG A 299 29.02 -0.08 17.34
N LYS A 300 28.48 -0.90 16.44
CA LYS A 300 28.51 -2.36 16.56
C LYS A 300 29.85 -3.00 16.17
N GLY A 301 30.86 -2.22 15.78
CA GLY A 301 32.13 -2.74 15.27
C GLY A 301 32.00 -3.39 13.88
N MET A 302 30.91 -3.10 13.16
CA MET A 302 30.55 -3.73 11.89
C MET A 302 31.00 -2.90 10.68
N SER A 303 32.06 -2.10 10.84
CA SER A 303 32.69 -1.36 9.75
C SER A 303 34.07 -1.90 9.45
N THR A 304 34.24 -2.39 8.23
CA THR A 304 35.13 -1.69 7.29
C THR A 304 34.51 -1.70 5.89
N VAL A 305 33.95 -0.57 5.45
CA VAL A 305 34.11 -0.18 4.04
C VAL A 305 35.51 0.38 3.96
N ARG A 306 36.42 -0.35 3.29
CA ARG A 306 37.77 0.15 3.01
C ARG A 306 37.66 1.44 2.21
N SER A 307 38.16 2.53 2.77
CA SER A 307 38.57 3.70 2.00
C SER A 307 39.66 3.28 1.02
N GLU A 308 39.47 3.52 -0.28
CA GLU A 308 40.55 3.42 -1.25
C GLU A 308 41.70 4.36 -0.83
N PRO A 309 42.96 3.92 -0.92
CA PRO A 309 44.08 4.79 -0.64
C PRO A 309 44.22 5.80 -1.78
N SER A 310 44.18 7.08 -1.39
CA SER A 310 44.64 8.21 -2.19
C SER A 310 46.00 7.90 -2.84
N ARG A 311 46.07 7.98 -4.17
CA ARG A 311 47.32 7.90 -4.93
C ARG A 311 48.22 9.09 -4.54
N PRO A 312 49.52 8.88 -4.25
CA PRO A 312 50.46 9.97 -4.14
C PRO A 312 50.89 10.44 -5.54
N HIS A 313 50.95 11.77 -5.67
CA HIS A 313 51.62 12.65 -6.64
C HIS A 313 51.94 12.13 -8.05
#